data_AF-A0A9W5AWB2-F1
#
_entry.id   AF-A0A9W5AWB2-F1
#
_cell.length_a   1.000
_cell.length_b   1.000
_cell.length_c   1.000
_cell.angle_alpha   90.00
_cell.angle_beta   90.00
_cell.angle_gamma   90.00
#
_symmetry.space_group_name_H-M   'P 1'
#
loop_
_entity.id
_entity.type
_entity.pdbx_description
1 polymer ?
#
loop_
_entity_poly.entity_id
_entity_poly.type
_entity_poly.pdbx_seq_one_letter_code
_entity_poly.pdbx_strand_id
1 'polypeptide(L)'
;MTEMEKRPCVFFYVQHLLGIGHIARASRIANALQTDGFDVVLVTGGTPVPGFPGEGIRHVELPPIAVSDGSFAGLVDSSGKPVDDDFKRLRTDMLIGAYHGAKPDIVIIEAFPFGRRQVRFELLPLLDEIEDSEPRPLVMASLRDILQEKPSRAGMKKPSRW
;
A
#
# COMPACT_ATOMS: atom_id res chain seq x y z
N MET A 1 20.97 34.47 1.26
CA MET A 1 19.72 33.73 1.50
C MET A 1 20.00 32.29 1.12
N THR A 2 20.24 31.43 2.11
CA THR A 2 20.42 30.00 1.87
C THR A 2 19.11 29.45 1.34
N GLU A 3 19.12 28.91 0.13
CA GLU A 3 18.07 28.01 -0.35
C GLU A 3 17.85 26.98 0.75
N MET A 4 16.63 26.92 1.33
CA MET A 4 16.32 25.80 2.19
C MET A 4 16.32 24.57 1.30
N GLU A 5 17.31 23.69 1.50
CA GLU A 5 17.46 22.45 0.77
C GLU A 5 16.14 21.67 0.85
N LYS A 6 15.50 21.45 -0.31
CA LYS A 6 14.19 20.79 -0.39
C LYS A 6 14.35 19.38 0.21
N ARG A 7 13.57 19.08 1.25
CA ARG A 7 13.47 17.72 1.78
C ARG A 7 12.85 16.80 0.73
N PRO A 8 13.48 15.67 0.37
CA PRO A 8 12.87 14.74 -0.56
C PRO A 8 11.57 14.18 0.02
N CYS A 9 10.50 14.19 -0.80
CA CYS A 9 9.21 13.69 -0.39
C CYS A 9 9.04 12.20 -0.74
N VAL A 10 8.69 11.39 0.27
CA VAL A 10 8.41 9.96 0.12
C VAL A 10 6.91 9.73 0.25
N PHE A 11 6.31 9.16 -0.78
CA PHE A 11 4.95 8.64 -0.76
C PHE A 11 4.97 7.13 -0.51
N PHE A 12 4.51 6.69 0.66
CA PHE A 12 4.62 5.30 1.07
C PHE A 12 3.23 4.66 1.20
N TYR A 13 2.88 3.81 0.23
CA TYR A 13 1.63 3.06 0.23
C TYR A 13 1.75 1.73 0.99
N VAL A 14 0.77 1.47 1.86
CA VAL A 14 0.68 0.27 2.69
C VAL A 14 -0.75 -0.27 2.70
N GLN A 15 -0.90 -1.55 2.41
CA GLN A 15 -2.17 -2.25 2.56
C GLN A 15 -2.03 -3.40 3.55
N HIS A 16 -2.87 -3.42 4.58
CA HIS A 16 -3.01 -4.53 5.52
C HIS A 16 -4.44 -5.05 5.52
N LEU A 17 -4.64 -6.37 5.65
CA LEU A 17 -5.97 -7.00 5.50
C LEU A 17 -6.44 -7.80 6.71
N LEU A 18 -5.53 -8.34 7.52
CA LEU A 18 -5.86 -9.23 8.65
C LEU A 18 -5.00 -8.99 9.90
N GLY A 19 -3.80 -8.41 9.74
CA GLY A 19 -2.85 -8.24 10.83
C GLY A 19 -2.10 -6.92 10.78
N ILE A 20 -1.69 -6.45 11.95
CA ILE A 20 -1.06 -5.14 12.15
C ILE A 20 0.42 -5.10 11.77
N GLY A 21 1.04 -6.25 11.50
CA GLY A 21 2.49 -6.32 11.21
C GLY A 21 2.92 -5.50 9.99
N HIS A 22 2.01 -5.29 9.05
CA HIS A 22 2.16 -4.43 7.86
C HIS A 22 2.28 -2.96 8.24
N ILE A 23 1.25 -2.41 8.86
CA ILE A 23 1.26 -1.02 9.27
C ILE A 23 2.34 -0.72 10.32
N ALA A 24 2.60 -1.63 11.26
CA ALA A 24 3.62 -1.43 12.28
C ALA A 24 5.03 -1.34 11.68
N ARG A 25 5.36 -2.18 10.70
CA ARG A 25 6.65 -2.10 9.99
C ARG A 25 6.74 -0.81 9.17
N ALA A 26 5.70 -0.50 8.41
CA ALA A 26 5.72 0.68 7.56
C ALA A 26 5.84 1.97 8.38
N SER A 27 5.16 2.04 9.53
CA SER A 27 5.26 3.18 10.45
C SER A 27 6.68 3.36 10.99
N ARG A 28 7.39 2.26 11.31
CA ARG A 28 8.81 2.33 11.73
C ARG A 28 9.72 2.85 10.62
N ILE A 29 9.52 2.40 9.39
CA ILE A 29 10.27 2.88 8.23
C ILE A 29 9.97 4.37 7.98
N ALA A 30 8.70 4.77 8.04
CA ALA A 30 8.28 6.15 7.87
C ALA A 30 8.91 7.07 8.94
N ASN A 31 8.91 6.65 10.21
CA ASN A 31 9.58 7.38 11.28
C ASN A 31 11.08 7.53 11.06
N ALA A 32 11.75 6.45 10.61
CA ALA A 32 13.18 6.49 10.31
C ALA A 32 13.51 7.45 9.16
N LEU A 33 12.72 7.42 8.07
CA LEU A 33 12.85 8.36 6.95
C LEU A 33 12.64 9.81 7.41
N GLN A 34 11.61 10.07 8.22
CA GLN A 34 11.39 11.41 8.75
C GLN A 34 12.54 11.90 9.64
N THR A 35 13.12 11.00 10.45
CA THR A 35 14.29 11.30 11.29
C THR A 35 15.52 11.63 10.43
N ASP A 36 15.64 11.00 9.27
CA ASP A 36 16.71 11.22 8.28
C ASP A 36 16.46 12.43 7.35
N GLY A 37 15.42 13.22 7.63
CA GLY A 37 15.15 14.48 6.93
C GLY A 37 14.24 14.38 5.71
N PHE A 38 13.58 13.25 5.48
CA PHE A 38 12.58 13.11 4.42
C PHE A 38 11.20 13.63 4.86
N ASP A 39 10.44 14.18 3.92
CA ASP A 39 9.02 14.46 4.12
C ASP A 39 8.20 13.23 3.74
N VAL A 40 7.60 12.56 4.71
CA VAL A 40 6.90 11.29 4.46
C VAL A 40 5.39 11.48 4.46
N VAL A 41 4.73 10.97 3.42
CA VAL A 41 3.28 10.76 3.36
C VAL A 41 3.02 9.26 3.39
N LEU A 42 2.49 8.77 4.51
CA LEU A 42 2.06 7.37 4.62
C LEU A 42 0.61 7.25 4.14
N VAL A 43 0.34 6.35 3.21
CA VAL A 43 -1.01 6.04 2.74
C VAL A 43 -1.37 4.64 3.19
N THR A 44 -2.51 4.50 3.86
CA THR A 44 -2.95 3.22 4.42
C THR A 44 -4.33 2.83 3.90
N GLY A 45 -4.49 1.59 3.47
CA GLY A 45 -5.79 1.12 2.98
C GLY A 45 -6.47 0.03 3.81
N GLY A 46 -5.89 -0.42 4.93
CA GLY A 46 -6.52 -1.38 5.83
C GLY A 46 -7.28 -0.71 6.97
N THR A 47 -8.00 -1.50 7.79
CA THR A 47 -8.70 -1.01 8.98
C THR A 47 -7.77 -0.18 9.87
N PRO A 48 -8.16 1.02 10.33
CA PRO A 48 -7.33 1.85 11.21
C PRO A 48 -6.89 1.09 12.47
N VAL A 49 -5.64 1.30 12.88
CA VAL A 49 -5.06 0.64 14.05
C VAL A 49 -4.64 1.72 15.04
N PRO A 50 -5.22 1.77 16.25
CA PRO A 50 -4.83 2.75 17.26
C PRO A 50 -3.32 2.77 17.50
N GLY A 51 -2.74 3.96 17.50
CA GLY A 51 -1.29 4.18 17.67
C GLY A 51 -0.45 4.00 16.39
N PHE A 52 -1.08 3.78 15.23
CA PHE A 52 -0.38 3.72 13.95
C PHE A 52 -1.05 4.56 12.85
N PRO A 53 -0.27 5.30 12.05
CA PRO A 53 1.15 5.59 12.23
C PRO A 53 1.42 6.38 13.52
N GLY A 54 2.71 6.49 13.87
CA GLY A 54 3.12 7.29 15.02
C GLY A 54 2.80 8.78 14.82
N GLU A 55 2.80 9.53 15.92
CA GLU A 55 2.55 10.96 15.91
C GLU A 55 3.51 11.71 14.96
N GLY A 56 2.99 12.73 14.28
CA GLY A 56 3.78 13.59 13.39
C GLY A 56 3.99 13.06 11.97
N ILE A 57 3.58 11.82 11.67
CA ILE A 57 3.59 11.28 10.31
C ILE A 57 2.39 11.82 9.54
N ARG A 58 2.64 12.44 8.37
CA ARG A 58 1.56 12.84 7.47
C ARG A 58 0.89 11.58 6.93
N HIS A 59 -0.42 11.49 7.09
CA HIS A 59 -1.14 10.23 6.89
C HIS A 59 -2.40 10.44 6.06
N VAL A 60 -2.60 9.57 5.07
CA VAL A 60 -3.82 9.48 4.26
C VAL A 60 -4.44 8.11 4.48
N GLU A 61 -5.66 8.10 4.99
CA GLU A 61 -6.45 6.88 5.16
C GLU A 61 -7.39 6.70 3.96
N LEU A 62 -7.17 5.65 3.18
CA LEU A 62 -8.14 5.24 2.17
C LEU A 62 -9.30 4.50 2.85
N PRO A 63 -10.53 4.56 2.30
CA PRO A 63 -11.68 3.80 2.79
C PRO A 63 -11.31 2.34 3.06
N PRO A 64 -11.33 1.85 4.31
CA PRO A 64 -10.62 0.64 4.68
C PRO A 64 -11.19 -0.61 4.02
N ILE A 65 -10.30 -1.53 3.64
CA ILE A 65 -10.67 -2.86 3.17
C ILE A 65 -10.05 -3.95 4.05
N ALA A 66 -10.79 -5.04 4.22
CA ALA A 66 -10.39 -6.26 4.90
C ALA A 66 -10.73 -7.49 4.04
N VAL A 67 -10.41 -8.69 4.53
CA VAL A 67 -10.81 -9.96 3.91
C VAL A 67 -11.95 -10.60 4.70
N SER A 68 -12.95 -11.17 4.01
CA SER A 68 -14.04 -11.92 4.66
C SER A 68 -13.56 -13.29 5.16
N ASP A 69 -13.79 -13.60 6.44
CA ASP A 69 -13.67 -14.91 7.10
C ASP A 69 -12.52 -15.81 6.61
N GLY A 70 -11.29 -15.30 6.71
CA GLY A 70 -10.05 -16.07 6.47
C GLY A 70 -9.83 -16.57 5.04
N SER A 71 -10.83 -16.44 4.16
CA SER A 71 -10.70 -16.72 2.74
C SER A 71 -10.24 -15.45 2.04
N PHE A 72 -9.09 -15.52 1.39
CA PHE A 72 -8.54 -14.43 0.57
C PHE A 72 -9.35 -14.20 -0.73
N ALA A 73 -10.63 -14.56 -0.76
CA ALA A 73 -11.47 -14.59 -1.96
C ALA A 73 -12.34 -13.34 -2.14
N GLY A 74 -12.56 -12.53 -1.09
CA GLY A 74 -13.37 -11.32 -1.17
C GLY A 74 -12.85 -10.20 -0.28
N LEU A 75 -12.68 -9.01 -0.87
CA LEU A 75 -12.48 -7.78 -0.12
C LEU A 75 -13.82 -7.29 0.41
N VAL A 76 -13.85 -6.89 1.68
CA VAL A 76 -15.00 -6.25 2.32
C VAL A 76 -14.62 -4.89 2.87
N ASP A 77 -15.60 -3.99 2.94
CA ASP A 77 -15.46 -2.68 3.57
C ASP A 77 -15.57 -2.76 5.12
N SER A 78 -15.55 -1.60 5.78
CA SER A 78 -15.69 -1.50 7.25
C SER A 78 -17.01 -2.02 7.81
N SER A 79 -18.06 -2.14 6.98
CA SER A 79 -19.36 -2.69 7.35
C SER A 79 -19.47 -4.18 7.06
N GLY A 80 -18.41 -4.80 6.53
CA GLY A 80 -18.40 -6.20 6.10
C GLY A 80 -19.10 -6.44 4.76
N LYS A 81 -19.48 -5.39 4.02
CA LYS A 81 -20.09 -5.52 2.69
C LYS A 81 -18.99 -5.78 1.64
N PRO A 82 -19.22 -6.64 0.64
CA PRO A 82 -18.29 -6.80 -0.47
C PRO A 82 -17.97 -5.48 -1.16
N VAL A 83 -16.68 -5.26 -1.45
CA VAL A 83 -16.19 -4.08 -2.18
C VAL A 83 -16.67 -4.13 -3.63
N ASP A 84 -17.52 -3.18 -4.00
CA ASP A 84 -18.01 -2.98 -5.36
C ASP A 84 -17.11 -2.05 -6.19
N ASP A 85 -17.46 -1.86 -7.47
CA ASP A 85 -16.62 -1.09 -8.38
C ASP A 85 -16.65 0.43 -8.10
N ASP A 86 -17.73 0.95 -7.51
CA ASP A 86 -17.80 2.34 -7.07
C ASP A 86 -16.82 2.58 -5.92
N PHE A 87 -16.78 1.66 -4.96
CA PHE A 87 -15.82 1.71 -3.87
C PHE A 87 -14.36 1.61 -4.36
N LYS A 88 -14.08 0.74 -5.34
CA LYS A 88 -12.74 0.64 -5.97
C LYS A 88 -12.34 1.93 -6.68
N ARG A 89 -13.28 2.55 -7.43
CA ARG A 89 -13.05 3.84 -8.11
C ARG A 89 -12.73 4.93 -7.10
N LEU A 90 -13.56 5.09 -6.08
CA LEU A 90 -13.35 6.06 -5.00
C LEU A 90 -11.95 5.91 -4.37
N ARG A 91 -11.55 4.68 -4.04
CA ARG A 91 -10.22 4.42 -3.47
C ARG A 91 -9.09 4.78 -4.42
N THR A 92 -9.24 4.44 -5.71
CA THR A 92 -8.25 4.73 -6.74
C THR A 92 -8.09 6.25 -6.91
N ASP A 93 -9.20 6.97 -7.01
CA ASP A 93 -9.21 8.43 -7.17
C ASP A 93 -8.60 9.12 -5.94
N MET A 94 -8.90 8.65 -4.74
CA MET A 94 -8.29 9.16 -3.50
C MET A 94 -6.78 8.91 -3.46
N LEU A 95 -6.33 7.73 -3.88
CA LEU A 95 -4.91 7.37 -3.92
C LEU A 95 -4.14 8.24 -4.92
N ILE A 96 -4.68 8.40 -6.12
CA ILE A 96 -4.09 9.25 -7.18
C ILE A 96 -4.11 10.73 -6.76
N GLY A 97 -5.23 11.20 -6.19
CA GLY A 97 -5.32 12.56 -5.65
C GLY A 97 -4.28 12.84 -4.56
N ALA A 98 -4.08 11.88 -3.65
CA ALA A 98 -3.05 11.98 -2.62
C ALA A 98 -1.63 11.99 -3.23
N TYR A 99 -1.38 11.18 -4.26
CA TYR A 99 -0.12 11.16 -4.99
C TYR A 99 0.19 12.52 -5.64
N HIS A 100 -0.75 13.08 -6.39
CA HIS A 100 -0.57 14.41 -7.02
C HIS A 100 -0.46 15.54 -5.99
N GLY A 101 -1.18 15.45 -4.87
CA GLY A 101 -1.08 16.42 -3.78
C GLY A 101 0.29 16.38 -3.09
N ALA A 102 0.89 15.20 -2.98
CA ALA A 102 2.20 15.02 -2.35
C ALA A 102 3.37 15.44 -3.26
N LYS A 103 3.23 15.30 -4.59
CA LYS A 103 4.31 15.52 -5.57
C LYS A 103 5.63 14.85 -5.15
N PRO A 104 5.62 13.53 -4.92
CA PRO A 104 6.75 12.86 -4.30
C PRO A 104 7.95 12.81 -5.21
N ASP A 105 9.14 12.73 -4.61
CA ASP A 105 10.39 12.41 -5.30
C ASP A 105 10.63 10.88 -5.29
N ILE A 106 10.02 10.16 -4.34
CA ILE A 106 10.12 8.71 -4.17
C ILE A 106 8.74 8.12 -3.86
N VAL A 107 8.38 7.02 -4.53
CA VAL A 107 7.20 6.20 -4.21
C VAL A 107 7.64 4.83 -3.71
N ILE A 108 7.17 4.46 -2.52
CA ILE A 108 7.39 3.13 -1.94
C ILE A 108 6.05 2.39 -1.90
N ILE A 109 5.99 1.18 -2.46
CA ILE A 109 4.77 0.35 -2.48
C ILE A 109 5.02 -0.93 -1.70
N GLU A 110 4.17 -1.24 -0.72
CA GLU A 110 4.33 -2.48 0.05
C GLU A 110 4.05 -3.73 -0.81
N ALA A 111 5.08 -4.59 -0.90
CA ALA A 111 5.05 -5.92 -1.50
C ALA A 111 4.61 -6.02 -2.97
N PHE A 112 4.12 -4.97 -3.63
CA PHE A 112 3.80 -4.98 -5.06
C PHE A 112 5.07 -4.77 -5.90
N PRO A 113 5.26 -5.45 -7.04
CA PRO A 113 4.35 -6.39 -7.73
C PRO A 113 4.40 -7.85 -7.24
N PHE A 114 5.18 -8.13 -6.20
CA PHE A 114 5.44 -9.48 -5.68
C PHE A 114 4.29 -10.07 -4.82
N GLY A 115 3.34 -9.23 -4.42
CA GLY A 115 2.19 -9.54 -3.57
C GLY A 115 1.00 -8.63 -3.89
N ARG A 116 0.02 -8.54 -2.97
CA ARG A 116 -1.10 -7.57 -3.02
C ARG A 116 -1.94 -7.60 -4.30
N ARG A 117 -2.11 -8.78 -4.89
CA ARG A 117 -2.88 -8.95 -6.15
C ARG A 117 -4.32 -8.43 -6.08
N GLN A 118 -4.95 -8.48 -4.91
CA GLN A 118 -6.33 -8.03 -4.71
C GLN A 118 -6.51 -6.51 -4.86
N VAL A 119 -5.44 -5.72 -4.67
CA VAL A 119 -5.46 -4.24 -4.80
C VAL A 119 -4.78 -3.76 -6.09
N ARG A 120 -4.65 -4.63 -7.09
CA ARG A 120 -4.19 -4.24 -8.43
C ARG A 120 -5.06 -3.16 -9.06
N PHE A 121 -6.35 -3.15 -8.74
CA PHE A 121 -7.30 -2.19 -9.30
C PHE A 121 -6.94 -0.74 -8.98
N GLU A 122 -6.26 -0.47 -7.86
CA GLU A 122 -5.81 0.89 -7.48
C GLU A 122 -4.32 1.10 -7.73
N LEU A 123 -3.51 0.03 -7.63
CA LEU A 123 -2.05 0.14 -7.80
C LEU A 123 -1.60 0.25 -9.25
N LEU A 124 -2.30 -0.38 -10.20
CA LEU A 124 -1.94 -0.24 -11.62
C LEU A 124 -2.19 1.20 -12.11
N PRO A 125 -3.38 1.82 -11.86
CA PRO A 125 -3.58 3.23 -12.21
C PRO A 125 -2.58 4.18 -11.54
N LEU A 126 -2.24 3.95 -10.27
CA LEU A 126 -1.20 4.75 -9.61
C LEU A 126 0.16 4.63 -10.32
N LEU A 127 0.53 3.44 -10.80
CA LEU A 127 1.79 3.26 -11.53
C LEU A 127 1.78 3.93 -12.90
N ASP A 128 0.63 3.97 -13.58
CA ASP A 128 0.44 4.71 -14.82
C ASP A 128 0.66 6.22 -14.56
N GLU A 129 0.04 6.79 -13.52
CA GLU A 129 0.25 8.20 -13.13
C GLU A 129 1.70 8.51 -12.75
N ILE A 130 2.39 7.56 -12.13
CA ILE A 130 3.82 7.70 -11.81
C ILE A 130 4.66 7.70 -13.08
N GLU A 131 4.35 6.84 -14.05
CA GLU A 131 5.05 6.76 -15.33
C GLU A 131 4.94 8.05 -16.13
N ASP A 132 3.77 8.69 -16.11
CA ASP A 132 3.47 9.93 -16.82
C ASP A 132 3.93 11.21 -16.09
N SER A 133 4.50 11.07 -14.88
CA SER A 133 4.95 12.23 -14.08
C SER A 133 6.26 12.83 -14.57
N GLU A 134 6.34 14.16 -14.55
CA GLU A 134 7.56 14.93 -14.83
C GLU A 134 7.88 15.93 -13.69
N PRO A 135 9.01 15.76 -12.96
CA PRO A 135 9.94 14.62 -13.03
C PRO A 135 9.31 13.33 -12.49
N ARG A 136 9.68 12.19 -13.10
CA ARG A 136 9.22 10.87 -12.65
C ARG A 136 9.88 10.50 -11.32
N PRO A 137 9.13 10.14 -10.27
CA PRO A 137 9.72 9.75 -9.00
C PRO A 137 10.38 8.37 -9.09
N LEU A 138 11.31 8.12 -8.17
CA LEU A 138 11.90 6.79 -7.99
C LEU A 138 10.87 5.84 -7.37
N VAL A 139 10.61 4.69 -8.02
CA VAL A 139 9.66 3.69 -7.53
C VAL A 139 10.39 2.53 -6.86
N MET A 140 9.97 2.19 -5.64
CA MET A 140 10.53 1.12 -4.84
C MET A 140 9.46 0.16 -4.32
N ALA A 141 9.81 -1.12 -4.23
CA ALA A 141 8.99 -2.13 -3.56
C ALA A 141 9.52 -2.42 -2.15
N SER A 142 8.67 -2.29 -1.14
CA SER A 142 9.03 -2.65 0.24
C SER A 142 8.73 -4.13 0.49
N LEU A 143 9.79 -4.96 0.52
CA LEU A 143 9.69 -6.41 0.71
C LEU A 143 10.06 -6.86 2.13
N ARG A 144 9.63 -8.07 2.48
CA ARG A 144 9.99 -8.77 3.73
C ARG A 144 10.74 -10.03 3.38
N ASP A 145 11.69 -10.39 4.24
CA ASP A 145 12.55 -11.56 4.08
C ASP A 145 11.80 -12.90 4.22
N ILE A 146 10.63 -12.91 4.87
CA ILE A 146 9.87 -14.14 5.10
C ILE A 146 8.86 -14.37 3.97
N LEU A 147 9.21 -15.27 3.06
CA LEU A 147 8.25 -15.91 2.16
C LEU A 147 7.23 -16.68 3.01
N GLN A 148 5.96 -16.29 2.98
CA GLN A 148 4.90 -17.19 3.43
C GLN A 148 4.87 -18.38 2.47
N GLU A 149 5.19 -19.57 2.98
CA GLU A 149 4.97 -20.81 2.25
C GLU A 149 3.48 -20.86 1.86
N LYS A 150 3.21 -21.01 0.56
CA LYS A 150 1.86 -21.37 0.13
C LYS A 150 1.57 -22.73 0.77
N PRO A 151 0.40 -22.96 1.40
CA PRO A 151 0.02 -24.31 1.76
C PRO A 151 0.16 -25.17 0.51
N SER A 152 0.95 -26.24 0.62
CA SER A 152 1.23 -27.11 -0.49
C SER A 152 -0.09 -27.59 -1.08
N ARG A 153 -0.22 -27.60 -2.42
CA ARG A 153 -1.32 -28.29 -3.10
C ARG A 153 -1.10 -29.81 -2.99
N ALA A 154 -1.01 -30.33 -1.77
CA ALA A 154 -1.06 -31.76 -1.50
C ALA A 154 -2.52 -32.21 -1.64
N GLY A 155 -2.97 -32.39 -2.89
CA GLY A 155 -4.35 -32.84 -3.16
C GLY A 155 -4.79 -32.86 -4.62
N MET A 156 -4.09 -32.19 -5.55
CA MET A 156 -4.41 -32.35 -6.98
C MET A 156 -3.83 -33.68 -7.47
N LYS A 157 -4.70 -34.70 -7.57
CA LYS A 157 -4.43 -35.91 -8.36
C LYS A 157 -3.93 -35.47 -9.73
N LYS A 158 -2.73 -35.93 -10.11
CA LYS A 158 -2.22 -35.78 -11.48
C LYS A 158 -3.30 -36.31 -12.43
N PRO A 159 -3.65 -35.60 -13.51
CA PRO A 159 -4.44 -36.22 -14.56
C PRO A 159 -3.60 -37.38 -15.12
N SER A 160 -4.17 -38.57 -15.09
CA SER A 160 -3.60 -39.75 -15.75
C SER A 160 -3.42 -39.42 -17.23
N ARG A 161 -2.17 -39.48 -17.70
CA ARG A 161 -1.87 -39.62 -19.13
C ARG A 161 -2.68 -40.79 -19.68
N TRP A 162 -3.70 -40.52 -20.49
CA TRP A 162 -3.82 -40.79 -21.92
C TRP A 162 -5.06 -40.05 -22.42
#